data_AF-A0A8J6XQV9-F1
#
_entry.id   AF-A0A8J6XQV9-F1
#
_cell.length_a   1.000
_cell.length_b   1.000
_cell.length_c   1.000
_cell.angle_alpha   90.00
_cell.angle_beta   90.00
_cell.angle_gamma   90.00
#
_symmetry.space_group_name_H-M   'P 1'
#
loop_
_entity.id
_entity.type
_entity.pdbx_description
1 polymer ?
#
loop_
_entity_poly.entity_id
_entity_poly.type
_entity_poly.pdbx_seq_one_letter_code
_entity_poly.pdbx_strand_id
1 'polypeptide(L)'
;MTKSFLKLVLTTFNTECEDIILKVKHSNINSSEDKIKNSLKKLNRLSEVTDCEITQEYLNMKFQELRLKYELECKKQEERDREQALRQEKKERDASEKAIQEVEEAAEREKQHQQELEKVIQEIKLSEGEQRNETC
;
A
#
# COMPACT_ATOMS: atom_id res chain seq x y z
N MET A 1 1.06 34.83 41.02
CA MET A 1 0.99 35.04 39.56
C MET A 1 1.85 34.06 38.78
N THR A 2 3.07 33.76 39.22
CA THR A 2 4.04 32.88 38.54
C THR A 2 3.51 31.48 38.19
N LYS A 3 2.81 30.80 39.12
CA LYS A 3 2.27 29.44 38.86
C LYS A 3 1.28 29.37 37.70
N SER A 4 0.39 30.35 37.55
CA SER A 4 -0.60 30.37 36.48
C SER A 4 0.04 30.60 35.12
N PHE A 5 1.06 31.45 35.06
CA PHE A 5 1.84 31.69 33.85
C PHE A 5 2.64 30.45 33.44
N LEU A 6 3.33 29.79 34.38
CA LEU A 6 4.05 28.54 34.09
C LEU A 6 3.11 27.43 33.61
N LYS A 7 1.92 27.32 34.20
CA LYS A 7 0.90 26.39 33.73
C LYS A 7 0.48 26.70 32.30
N LEU A 8 0.30 27.97 31.95
CA LEU A 8 0.00 28.39 30.59
C LEU A 8 1.12 27.99 29.61
N VAL A 9 2.38 28.29 29.94
CA VAL A 9 3.55 27.93 29.13
C VAL A 9 3.61 26.43 28.87
N LEU A 10 3.46 25.61 29.91
CA LEU A 10 3.50 24.15 29.79
C LEU A 10 2.32 23.61 28.97
N THR A 11 1.10 24.11 29.21
CA THR A 11 -0.06 23.72 28.41
C THR A 11 0.13 24.09 26.94
N THR A 12 0.61 25.30 26.65
CA THR A 12 0.89 25.73 25.28
C THR A 12 1.94 24.85 24.62
N PHE A 13 3.04 24.52 25.30
CA PHE A 13 4.05 23.62 24.76
C PHE A 13 3.46 22.24 24.43
N ASN A 14 2.66 21.68 25.35
CA ASN A 14 2.03 20.38 25.14
C ASN A 14 1.06 20.40 23.96
N THR A 15 0.21 21.41 23.85
CA THR A 15 -0.73 21.55 22.72
C THR A 15 0.01 21.71 21.40
N GLU A 16 1.06 22.54 21.33
CA GLU A 16 1.88 22.69 20.12
C GLU A 16 2.55 21.36 19.73
N CYS A 17 3.09 20.61 20.71
CA CYS A 17 3.69 19.30 20.47
C CYS A 17 2.65 18.28 19.98
N GLU A 18 1.49 18.20 20.62
CA GLU A 18 0.39 17.30 20.23
C GLU A 18 -0.04 17.56 18.78
N ASP A 19 -0.22 18.83 18.41
CA ASP A 19 -0.57 19.21 17.04
C ASP A 19 0.49 18.78 16.02
N ILE A 20 1.78 18.91 16.36
CA ILE A 20 2.88 18.50 15.50
C ILE A 20 2.92 16.97 15.37
N ILE A 21 2.81 16.26 16.50
CA ILE A 21 2.86 14.80 16.57
C ILE A 21 1.68 14.19 15.79
N LEU A 22 0.46 14.74 15.93
CA LEU A 22 -0.72 14.27 15.21
C LEU A 22 -0.60 14.41 13.69
N LYS A 23 0.14 15.40 13.21
CA LYS A 23 0.32 15.71 11.79
C LYS A 23 1.60 15.09 11.19
N VAL A 24 2.32 14.28 11.96
CA VAL A 24 3.53 13.61 11.46
C VAL A 24 3.17 12.63 10.34
N LYS A 25 4.02 12.59 9.32
CA LYS A 25 3.96 11.69 8.18
C LYS A 25 5.32 11.02 8.01
N HIS A 26 5.34 9.91 7.27
CA HIS A 26 6.57 9.20 6.93
C HIS A 26 7.65 10.10 6.28
N SER A 27 7.26 11.22 5.67
CA SER A 27 8.15 12.15 4.95
C SER A 27 8.63 13.38 5.73
N ASN A 28 8.04 13.70 6.89
CA ASN A 28 8.24 15.01 7.52
C ASN A 28 8.81 14.97 8.95
N ILE A 29 9.33 13.83 9.39
CA ILE A 29 9.82 13.62 10.76
C ILE A 29 10.84 14.69 11.21
N ASN A 30 11.84 14.99 10.36
CA ASN A 30 12.87 15.99 10.68
C ASN A 30 12.26 17.39 10.87
N SER A 31 11.32 17.78 10.00
CA SER A 31 10.62 19.06 10.12
C SER A 31 9.78 19.14 11.39
N SER A 32 9.15 18.03 11.78
CA SER A 32 8.40 17.92 13.03
C SER A 32 9.31 18.04 14.26
N GLU A 33 10.47 17.39 14.26
CA GLU A 33 11.47 17.54 15.32
C GLU A 33 11.93 19.00 15.47
N ASP A 34 12.23 19.66 14.35
CA ASP A 34 12.67 21.06 14.37
C ASP A 34 11.58 22.01 14.89
N LYS A 35 10.31 21.77 14.55
CA LYS A 35 9.19 22.54 15.09
C LYS A 35 9.05 22.40 16.60
N ILE A 36 9.20 21.18 17.14
CA ILE A 36 9.16 20.95 18.59
C ILE A 36 10.34 21.67 19.27
N LYS A 37 11.57 21.59 18.71
CA LYS A 37 12.74 22.32 19.23
C LYS A 37 12.51 23.83 19.25
N ASN A 38 11.93 24.37 18.18
CA ASN A 38 11.67 25.80 18.07
C ASN A 38 10.56 26.27 19.04
N SER A 39 9.52 25.45 19.25
CA SER A 39 8.50 25.68 20.27
C SER A 39 9.11 25.77 21.67
N LEU A 40 9.96 24.80 22.04
CA LEU A 40 10.67 24.80 23.33
C LEU A 40 11.51 26.07 23.51
N LYS A 41 12.35 26.41 22.52
CA LYS A 41 13.21 27.60 22.58
C LYS A 41 12.40 28.89 22.75
N LYS A 42 11.30 29.02 22.01
CA LYS A 42 10.39 30.18 22.09
C LYS A 42 9.76 30.29 23.47
N LEU A 43 9.27 29.18 24.02
CA LEU A 43 8.57 29.16 25.30
C LEU A 43 9.52 29.34 26.49
N ASN A 44 10.70 28.72 26.47
CA ASN A 44 11.72 28.93 27.52
C ASN A 44 12.20 30.39 27.53
N ARG A 45 12.34 31.04 26.37
CA ARG A 45 12.66 32.48 26.30
C ARG A 45 11.55 33.35 26.91
N LEU A 46 10.28 32.95 26.79
CA LEU A 46 9.16 33.66 27.42
C LEU A 46 9.09 33.42 28.93
N SER A 47 9.49 32.23 29.40
CA SER A 47 9.50 31.88 30.83
C SER A 47 10.79 32.26 31.56
N GLU A 48 11.80 32.76 30.86
CA GLU A 48 13.07 33.25 31.44
C GLU A 48 12.83 34.31 32.53
N VAL A 49 11.80 35.16 32.38
CA VAL A 49 11.38 36.16 33.38
C VAL A 49 10.98 35.52 34.73
N THR A 50 10.70 34.22 34.75
CA THR A 50 10.26 33.47 35.93
C THR A 50 11.32 32.50 36.48
N ASP A 51 12.55 32.53 35.96
CA ASP A 51 13.65 31.62 36.31
C ASP A 51 13.27 30.12 36.24
N CYS A 52 12.34 29.79 35.33
CA CYS A 52 11.85 28.44 35.13
C CYS A 52 11.92 28.09 33.64
N GLU A 53 12.34 26.87 33.34
CA GLU A 53 12.43 26.36 31.98
C GLU A 53 11.86 24.95 31.87
N ILE A 54 11.39 24.61 30.68
CA ILE A 54 11.07 23.25 30.32
C ILE A 54 12.38 22.51 30.07
N THR A 55 12.56 21.38 30.75
CA THR A 55 13.80 20.62 30.74
C THR A 55 14.05 19.90 29.41
N GLN A 56 15.32 19.69 29.09
CA GLN A 56 15.72 18.89 27.93
C GLN A 56 15.24 17.43 28.01
N GLU A 57 15.11 16.89 29.23
CA GLU A 57 14.58 15.54 29.44
C GLU A 57 13.12 15.43 28.99
N TYR A 58 12.29 16.44 29.32
CA TYR A 58 10.90 16.47 28.86
C TYR A 58 10.80 16.62 27.35
N LEU A 59 11.69 17.42 26.73
CA LEU A 59 11.80 17.49 25.27
C LEU A 59 12.13 16.12 24.66
N ASN A 60 13.04 15.37 25.27
CA ASN A 60 13.38 14.02 24.79
C ASN A 60 12.20 13.06 24.88
N MET A 61 11.35 13.16 25.92
CA MET A 61 10.10 12.40 26.00
C MET A 61 9.15 12.75 24.85
N LYS A 62 9.03 14.04 24.48
CA LYS A 62 8.24 14.46 23.31
C LYS A 62 8.80 13.94 21.98
N PHE A 63 10.13 13.79 21.84
CA PHE A 63 10.69 13.11 20.68
C PHE A 63 10.39 11.61 20.66
N GLN A 64 10.34 10.95 21.81
CA GLN A 64 9.93 9.55 21.87
C GLN A 64 8.48 9.38 21.42
N GLU A 65 7.56 10.23 21.91
CA GLU A 65 6.17 10.25 21.44
C GLU A 65 6.07 10.46 19.92
N LEU A 66 6.82 11.44 19.38
CA LEU A 66 6.88 11.71 17.95
C LEU A 66 7.37 10.49 17.14
N ARG A 67 8.42 9.81 17.62
CA ARG A 67 8.99 8.62 16.95
C ARG A 67 8.03 7.43 16.98
N LEU A 68 7.36 7.19 18.10
CA LEU A 68 6.34 6.14 18.20
C LEU A 68 5.19 6.41 17.22
N LYS A 69 4.74 7.66 17.12
CA LYS A 69 3.70 8.04 16.17
C LYS A 69 4.17 7.90 14.72
N TYR A 70 5.41 8.27 14.43
CA TYR A 70 6.02 8.07 13.12
C TYR A 70 6.09 6.60 12.72
N GLU A 71 6.57 5.73 13.62
CA GLU A 71 6.65 4.29 13.37
C GLU A 71 5.27 3.69 13.06
N LEU A 72 4.24 4.13 13.80
CA LEU A 72 2.86 3.73 13.54
C LEU A 72 2.40 4.14 12.13
N GLU A 73 2.67 5.36 11.70
CA GLU A 73 2.29 5.83 10.36
C GLU A 73 3.09 5.12 9.25
N CYS A 74 4.37 4.79 9.47
CA CYS A 74 5.15 3.94 8.57
C CYS A 74 4.54 2.54 8.42
N LYS A 75 4.20 1.88 9.53
CA LYS A 75 3.57 0.54 9.49
C LYS A 75 2.22 0.56 8.77
N LYS A 76 1.40 1.59 8.99
CA LYS A 76 0.13 1.75 8.25
C LYS A 76 0.36 1.88 6.74
N GLN A 77 1.40 2.62 6.33
CA GLN A 77 1.74 2.76 4.93
C GLN A 77 2.20 1.42 4.34
N GLU A 78 3.06 0.69 5.05
CA GLU A 78 3.48 -0.66 4.63
C GLU A 78 2.31 -1.62 4.46
N GLU A 79 1.37 -1.67 5.41
CA GLU A 79 0.18 -2.53 5.31
C GLU A 79 -0.68 -2.16 4.10
N ARG A 80 -0.85 -0.87 3.83
CA ARG A 80 -1.60 -0.39 2.67
C ARG A 80 -0.93 -0.79 1.35
N ASP A 81 0.40 -0.68 1.28
CA ASP A 81 1.16 -1.04 0.09
C ASP A 81 1.16 -2.56 -0.13
N ARG A 82 1.23 -3.36 0.95
CA ARG A 82 1.06 -4.82 0.92
C ARG A 82 -0.31 -5.23 0.38
N GLU A 83 -1.38 -4.58 0.86
CA GLU A 83 -2.74 -4.86 0.40
C GLU A 83 -2.90 -4.53 -1.11
N GLN A 84 -2.33 -3.42 -1.56
CA GLN A 84 -2.34 -3.05 -2.98
C GLN A 84 -1.56 -4.04 -3.84
N ALA A 85 -0.38 -4.47 -3.40
CA ALA A 85 0.43 -5.46 -4.10
C ALA A 85 -0.32 -6.81 -4.22
N LEU A 86 -0.92 -7.30 -3.13
CA LEU A 86 -1.68 -8.55 -3.14
C LEU A 86 -2.90 -8.47 -4.07
N ARG A 87 -3.58 -7.32 -4.10
CA ARG A 87 -4.70 -7.11 -5.01
C ARG A 87 -4.27 -7.11 -6.48
N GLN A 88 -3.10 -6.56 -6.78
CA GLN A 88 -2.54 -6.55 -8.13
C GLN A 88 -2.11 -7.96 -8.55
N GLU A 89 -1.40 -8.68 -7.69
CA GLU A 89 -1.00 -10.07 -7.92
C GLU A 89 -2.22 -10.96 -8.19
N LYS A 90 -3.29 -10.82 -7.39
CA LYS A 90 -4.53 -11.57 -7.60
C LYS A 90 -5.13 -11.29 -8.98
N LYS A 91 -5.19 -10.02 -9.41
CA LYS A 91 -5.72 -9.68 -10.74
C LYS A 91 -4.89 -10.27 -11.87
N GLU A 92 -3.58 -10.25 -11.74
CA GLU A 92 -2.66 -10.81 -12.74
C GLU A 92 -2.81 -12.33 -12.82
N ARG A 93 -2.92 -12.99 -11.66
CA ARG A 93 -3.20 -14.43 -11.58
C ARG A 93 -4.55 -14.78 -12.20
N ASP A 94 -5.63 -14.08 -11.82
CA ASP A 94 -6.97 -14.32 -12.37
C ASP A 94 -7.01 -14.11 -13.89
N ALA A 95 -6.28 -13.11 -14.41
CA ALA A 95 -6.15 -12.87 -15.84
C ALA A 95 -5.36 -13.99 -16.55
N SER A 96 -4.27 -14.45 -15.95
CA SER A 96 -3.47 -15.55 -16.48
C SER A 96 -4.26 -16.87 -16.49
N GLU A 97 -5.01 -17.18 -15.44
CA GLU A 97 -5.84 -18.38 -15.35
C GLU A 97 -6.93 -18.36 -16.44
N LYS A 98 -7.58 -17.21 -16.67
CA LYS A 98 -8.56 -17.06 -17.77
C LYS A 98 -7.92 -17.24 -19.14
N ALA A 99 -6.74 -16.66 -19.37
CA ALA A 99 -6.05 -16.82 -20.65
C ALA A 99 -5.67 -18.28 -20.91
N ILE A 100 -5.26 -19.02 -19.88
CA ILE A 100 -5.00 -20.46 -19.99
C ILE A 100 -6.28 -21.21 -20.35
N GLN A 101 -7.38 -20.94 -19.66
CA GLN A 101 -8.68 -21.57 -19.94
C GLN A 101 -9.15 -21.30 -21.38
N GLU A 102 -9.04 -20.06 -21.86
CA GLU A 102 -9.43 -19.72 -23.24
C GLU A 102 -8.57 -20.47 -24.28
N VAL A 103 -7.27 -20.61 -24.02
CA VAL A 103 -6.36 -21.38 -24.89
C VAL A 103 -6.69 -22.88 -24.86
N GLU A 104 -6.96 -23.44 -23.69
CA GLU A 104 -7.35 -24.85 -23.53
C GLU A 104 -8.67 -25.14 -24.26
N GLU A 105 -9.68 -24.30 -24.09
CA GLU A 105 -10.96 -24.42 -24.80
C GLU A 105 -10.80 -24.29 -26.31
N ALA A 106 -9.98 -23.34 -26.79
CA ALA A 106 -9.71 -23.19 -28.22
C ALA A 106 -9.01 -24.43 -28.80
N ALA A 107 -8.01 -24.96 -28.08
CA ALA A 107 -7.31 -26.18 -28.48
C ALA A 107 -8.23 -27.41 -28.50
N GLU A 108 -9.19 -27.51 -27.57
CA GLU A 108 -10.17 -28.59 -27.56
C GLU A 108 -11.15 -28.49 -28.73
N ARG A 109 -11.66 -27.28 -29.02
CA ARG A 109 -12.50 -27.04 -30.20
C ARG A 109 -11.76 -27.36 -31.51
N GLU A 110 -10.48 -27.02 -31.60
CA GLU A 110 -9.67 -27.32 -32.78
C GLU A 110 -9.46 -28.83 -32.97
N LYS A 111 -9.21 -29.57 -31.88
CA LYS A 111 -9.15 -31.05 -31.93
C LYS A 111 -10.47 -31.66 -32.41
N GLN A 112 -11.60 -31.17 -31.92
CA GLN A 112 -12.92 -31.64 -32.35
C GLN A 112 -13.13 -31.39 -33.86
N HIS A 113 -12.81 -30.18 -34.35
CA HIS A 113 -12.90 -29.86 -35.77
C HIS A 113 -11.99 -30.75 -36.63
N GLN A 114 -10.75 -31.01 -36.18
CA GLN A 114 -9.83 -31.91 -36.88
C GLN A 114 -10.40 -33.34 -36.99
N GLN A 115 -10.98 -33.87 -35.91
CA GLN A 115 -11.62 -35.19 -35.92
C GLN A 115 -12.83 -35.27 -36.85
N GLU A 116 -13.65 -34.22 -36.92
CA GLU A 116 -14.79 -34.14 -37.83
C GLU A 116 -14.34 -34.09 -39.29
N LEU A 117 -13.33 -33.27 -39.60
CA LEU A 117 -12.73 -33.20 -40.95
C LEU A 117 -12.14 -34.55 -41.38
N GLU A 118 -11.45 -35.25 -40.49
CA GLU A 118 -10.92 -36.59 -40.78
C GLU A 118 -12.03 -37.59 -41.13
N LYS A 119 -13.15 -37.58 -40.41
CA LYS A 119 -14.31 -38.44 -40.72
C LYS A 119 -14.90 -38.12 -42.09
N VAL A 120 -15.12 -36.85 -42.39
CA VAL A 120 -15.62 -36.41 -43.71
C VAL A 120 -14.67 -36.84 -44.83
N ILE A 121 -13.36 -36.70 -44.65
CA ILE A 121 -12.35 -37.15 -45.62
C ILE A 121 -12.39 -38.67 -45.81
N GLN A 122 -12.60 -39.44 -44.74
CA GLN A 122 -12.75 -40.90 -44.84
C GLN A 122 -14.01 -41.30 -45.61
N GLU A 123 -15.15 -40.65 -45.36
CA GLU A 123 -16.41 -40.89 -46.09
C GLU A 123 -16.30 -40.56 -47.58
N ILE A 124 -15.66 -39.42 -47.92
CA ILE A 124 -15.41 -39.06 -49.31
C ILE A 124 -14.56 -40.14 -50.00
N LYS A 125 -13.46 -40.60 -49.37
CA LYS A 125 -12.60 -41.66 -49.93
C LYS A 125 -13.33 -42.99 -50.13
N LEU A 126 -14.23 -43.35 -49.22
CA LEU A 126 -15.05 -44.57 -49.34
C LEU A 126 -16.01 -44.46 -50.55
N SER A 127 -16.73 -43.33 -50.68
CA SER A 127 -17.63 -43.11 -51.81
C SER A 127 -16.92 -43.05 -53.17
N GLU A 128 -15.70 -42.49 -53.23
CA GLU A 128 -14.88 -42.50 -54.45
C GLU A 128 -14.38 -43.90 -54.84
N GLY A 129 -14.18 -44.79 -53.86
CA GLY A 129 -13.83 -46.20 -54.09
C GLY A 129 -15.00 -47.04 -54.63
N GLU A 130 -16.21 -46.75 -54.18
CA GLU A 130 -17.44 -47.39 -54.66
C GLU A 130 -17.75 -46.99 -56.11
N GLN A 131 -17.62 -45.70 -56.45
CA GLN A 131 -17.83 -45.22 -57.82
C GLN A 131 -16.81 -45.79 -58.83
N ARG A 132 -15.60 -46.12 -58.40
CA ARG A 132 -14.58 -46.78 -59.25
C ARG A 132 -14.83 -48.29 -59.46
N ASN A 133 -15.53 -48.95 -58.55
CA ASN A 133 -15.91 -50.36 -58.70
C ASN A 133 -17.17 -50.56 -59.54
N GLU A 134 -18.03 -49.55 -59.65
CA GLU A 134 -19.23 -49.60 -60.51
C GLU A 134 -18.97 -49.25 -61.99
N THR A 135 -17.78 -48.74 -62.34
CA THR A 135 -17.39 -48.38 -63.72
C THR A 135 -16.45 -49.36 -64.43
N CYS A 136 -16.24 -50.58 -63.88
CA CYS A 136 -15.59 -51.72 -64.57
C CYS A 136 -16.59 -52.86 -64.81
#